data_AF-C7MSC0-F1
#
_entry.id   AF-C7MSC0-F1
#
_cell.length_a   1.000
_cell.length_b   1.000
_cell.length_c   1.000
_cell.angle_alpha   90.00
_cell.angle_beta   90.00
_cell.angle_gamma   90.00
#
_symmetry.space_group_name_H-M   'P 1'
#
loop_
_entity.id
_entity.type
_entity.pdbx_description
1 polymer ?
#
loop_
_entity_poly.entity_id
_entity_poly.type
_entity_poly.pdbx_seq_one_letter_code
_entity_poly.pdbx_strand_id
1 'polypeptide(L)'
;MESRRIFDEKRQELNSYNIEYREGIPPSEFDYLGIAHEKLKSDVEYISPEGITVYSDGYHKLYKLFSDLSEELKAAVNKSKQGWEGEAAESAHGYFTSLATWSEGNSVNADMASQIIAAEADAASAEKSSMPEPIPFDLEMVSWMPMKRWCR
;
A
#
# COMPACT_ATOMS: atom_id res chain seq x y z
N MET A 1 -0.86 -22.28 -1.85
CA MET A 1 0.30 -22.73 -1.05
C MET A 1 1.53 -21.87 -1.34
N GLU A 2 1.79 -21.53 -2.60
CA GLU A 2 2.92 -20.70 -3.03
C GLU A 2 2.90 -19.24 -2.55
N SER A 3 1.72 -18.61 -2.55
CA SER A 3 1.58 -17.22 -2.10
C SER A 3 1.98 -17.01 -0.63
N ARG A 4 1.65 -17.96 0.27
CA ARG A 4 2.09 -17.91 1.69
C ARG A 4 3.61 -18.00 1.85
N ARG A 5 4.28 -18.83 1.04
CA ARG A 5 5.74 -18.95 1.06
C ARG A 5 6.41 -17.63 0.66
N ILE A 6 5.89 -16.98 -0.38
CA ILE A 6 6.38 -15.67 -0.83
C ILE A 6 6.18 -14.62 0.27
N PHE A 7 5.04 -14.63 0.96
CA PHE A 7 4.78 -13.73 2.09
C PHE A 7 5.76 -13.96 3.25
N ASP A 8 6.01 -15.21 3.63
CA ASP A 8 6.95 -15.54 4.71
C ASP A 8 8.40 -15.16 4.36
N GLU A 9 8.82 -15.38 3.11
CA GLU A 9 10.14 -14.95 2.61
C GLU A 9 10.29 -13.43 2.64
N LYS A 10 9.30 -12.69 2.12
CA LYS A 10 9.31 -11.23 2.13
C LYS A 10 9.35 -10.68 3.56
N ARG A 11 8.62 -11.32 4.49
CA ARG A 11 8.62 -10.95 5.92
C ARG A 11 9.99 -11.18 6.57
N GLN A 12 10.66 -12.30 6.26
CA GLN A 12 12.01 -12.56 6.76
C GLN A 12 13.04 -11.56 6.20
N GLU A 13 12.95 -11.25 4.90
CA GLU A 13 13.79 -10.25 4.25
C GLU A 13 13.61 -8.88 4.90
N LEU A 14 12.38 -8.43 5.12
CA LEU A 14 12.07 -7.15 5.76
C LEU A 14 12.55 -7.05 7.21
N ASN A 15 12.39 -8.12 7.98
CA ASN A 15 12.92 -8.19 9.34
C ASN A 15 14.45 -8.04 9.38
N SER A 16 15.16 -8.48 8.33
CA SER A 16 16.62 -8.31 8.23
C SER A 16 17.04 -6.84 8.12
N TYR A 17 16.15 -5.99 7.61
CA TYR A 17 16.34 -4.54 7.52
C TYR A 17 15.73 -3.77 8.70
N ASN A 18 15.27 -4.46 9.75
CA ASN A 18 14.51 -3.86 10.88
C ASN A 18 13.26 -3.09 10.41
N ILE A 19 12.62 -3.57 9.35
CA ILE A 19 11.40 -3.02 8.79
C ILE A 19 10.23 -3.94 9.17
N GLU A 20 9.18 -3.36 9.74
CA GLU A 20 7.96 -4.11 10.05
C GLU A 20 7.13 -4.35 8.79
N TYR A 21 6.98 -5.62 8.39
CA TYR A 21 6.05 -5.98 7.33
C TYR A 21 4.60 -5.78 7.80
N ARG A 22 3.84 -4.93 7.10
CA ARG A 22 2.38 -4.77 7.30
C ARG A 22 1.60 -5.52 6.23
N GLU A 23 0.72 -6.41 6.70
CA GLU A 23 -0.14 -7.24 5.85
C GLU A 23 -1.34 -6.42 5.38
N GLY A 24 -1.17 -5.69 4.27
CA GLY A 24 -2.24 -4.92 3.62
C GLY A 24 -2.94 -3.92 4.54
N ILE A 25 -4.11 -3.47 4.09
CA ILE A 25 -5.00 -2.63 4.91
C ILE A 25 -5.92 -3.60 5.68
N PRO A 26 -5.95 -3.57 7.02
CA PRO A 26 -6.89 -4.37 7.77
C PRO A 26 -8.33 -3.96 7.42
N PRO A 27 -9.31 -4.88 7.49
CA PRO A 27 -10.71 -4.51 7.33
C PRO A 27 -11.08 -3.46 8.40
N SER A 28 -11.91 -2.51 8.00
CA SER A 28 -12.38 -1.46 8.91
C SER A 28 -13.23 -2.07 10.04
N GLU A 29 -12.96 -1.65 11.28
CA GLU A 29 -13.78 -2.01 12.47
C GLU A 29 -15.04 -1.14 12.60
N PHE A 30 -15.29 -0.25 11.63
CA PHE A 30 -16.37 0.71 11.70
C PHE A 30 -17.73 0.07 11.41
N ASP A 31 -18.77 0.41 12.20
CA ASP A 31 -20.14 -0.06 11.97
C ASP A 31 -20.84 0.77 10.88
N TYR A 32 -20.60 0.38 9.62
CA TYR A 32 -21.25 1.02 8.47
C TYR A 32 -22.76 0.73 8.40
N LEU A 33 -23.24 -0.37 9.00
CA LEU A 33 -24.66 -0.72 8.98
C LEU A 33 -25.50 0.22 9.87
N GLY A 34 -24.87 0.85 10.86
CA GLY A 34 -25.50 1.87 11.70
C GLY A 34 -25.60 3.26 11.06
N ILE A 35 -24.98 3.48 9.90
CA ILE A 35 -24.99 4.79 9.21
C ILE A 35 -26.07 4.80 8.12
N ALA A 36 -26.79 5.93 8.01
CA ALA A 36 -27.72 6.17 6.91
C ALA A 36 -27.01 6.12 5.54
N HIS A 37 -27.59 5.41 4.58
CA HIS A 37 -26.95 5.18 3.29
C HIS A 37 -26.65 6.48 2.52
N GLU A 38 -27.48 7.51 2.67
CA GLU A 38 -27.23 8.85 2.11
C GLU A 38 -25.90 9.44 2.58
N LYS A 39 -25.57 9.21 3.86
CA LYS A 39 -24.31 9.68 4.44
C LYS A 39 -23.12 8.90 3.87
N LEU A 40 -23.24 7.57 3.77
CA LEU A 40 -22.21 6.74 3.13
C LEU A 40 -21.98 7.17 1.68
N LYS A 41 -23.06 7.43 0.92
CA LYS A 41 -23.01 7.99 -0.44
C LYS A 41 -22.23 9.29 -0.50
N SER A 42 -22.54 10.23 0.36
CA SER A 42 -21.79 11.49 0.40
C SER A 42 -20.31 11.31 0.73
N ASP A 43 -19.95 10.29 1.52
CA ASP A 43 -18.55 10.07 1.93
C ASP A 43 -17.68 9.53 0.81
N VAL A 44 -18.20 8.66 -0.05
CA VAL A 44 -17.41 8.06 -1.15
C VAL A 44 -17.49 8.86 -2.45
N GLU A 45 -18.49 9.71 -2.61
CA GLU A 45 -18.74 10.45 -3.86
C GLU A 45 -17.57 11.38 -4.24
N TYR A 46 -16.94 11.99 -3.24
CA TYR A 46 -15.79 12.88 -3.42
C TYR A 46 -14.46 12.16 -3.60
N ILE A 47 -14.40 10.83 -3.44
CA ILE A 47 -13.14 10.11 -3.63
C ILE A 47 -12.76 10.12 -5.12
N SER A 48 -11.55 10.57 -5.42
CA SER A 48 -10.92 10.48 -6.74
C SER A 48 -9.78 9.48 -6.67
N PRO A 49 -9.97 8.25 -7.19
CA PRO A 49 -8.92 7.23 -7.26
C PRO A 49 -7.67 7.74 -7.98
N GLU A 50 -7.83 8.61 -8.98
CA GLU A 50 -6.74 9.19 -9.76
C GLU A 50 -5.81 10.06 -8.90
N GLY A 51 -6.35 10.76 -7.91
CA GLY A 51 -5.54 11.53 -6.97
C GLY A 51 -4.71 10.64 -6.04
N ILE A 52 -5.20 9.43 -5.74
CA ILE A 52 -4.55 8.48 -4.84
C ILE A 52 -3.44 7.71 -5.58
N THR A 53 -3.67 7.31 -6.83
CA THR A 53 -2.67 6.57 -7.63
C THR A 53 -1.40 7.37 -7.89
N VAL A 54 -1.48 8.71 -7.94
CA VAL A 54 -0.29 9.59 -8.04
C VAL A 54 0.69 9.37 -6.88
N TYR A 55 0.19 9.10 -5.67
CA TYR A 55 1.05 8.83 -4.52
C TYR A 55 1.71 7.45 -4.64
N SER A 56 0.97 6.43 -5.09
CA SER A 56 1.53 5.11 -5.40
C SER A 56 2.67 5.23 -6.42
N ASP A 57 2.46 5.95 -7.52
CA ASP A 57 3.49 6.19 -8.54
C ASP A 57 4.71 6.93 -7.97
N GLY A 58 4.48 7.90 -7.09
CA GLY A 58 5.54 8.62 -6.39
C GLY A 58 6.41 7.70 -5.54
N TYR A 59 5.79 6.85 -4.73
CA TYR A 59 6.49 5.85 -3.92
C TYR A 59 7.19 4.80 -4.79
N HIS A 60 6.58 4.38 -5.90
CA HIS A 60 7.23 3.45 -6.82
C HIS A 60 8.49 4.04 -7.47
N LYS A 61 8.48 5.34 -7.80
CA LYS A 61 9.68 6.05 -8.28
C LYS A 61 10.77 6.11 -7.21
N LEU A 62 10.41 6.35 -5.95
CA LEU A 62 11.35 6.31 -4.83
C LEU A 62 11.96 4.92 -4.66
N TYR A 63 11.14 3.87 -4.77
CA TYR A 63 11.62 2.48 -4.76
C TYR A 63 12.69 2.27 -5.84
N LYS A 64 12.42 2.66 -7.09
CA LYS A 64 13.39 2.53 -8.18
C LYS A 64 14.67 3.30 -7.90
N LEU A 65 14.57 4.56 -7.49
CA LEU A 65 15.72 5.39 -7.15
C LEU A 65 16.61 4.74 -6.08
N PHE A 66 16.01 4.25 -4.99
CA PHE A 66 16.75 3.62 -3.90
C PHE A 66 17.35 2.27 -4.29
N SER A 67 16.64 1.49 -5.11
CA SER A 67 17.15 0.23 -5.67
C SER A 67 18.39 0.48 -6.54
N ASP A 68 18.28 1.41 -7.49
CA ASP A 68 19.36 1.75 -8.41
C ASP A 68 20.57 2.29 -7.64
N LEU A 69 20.34 3.18 -6.66
CA LEU A 69 21.40 3.72 -5.80
C LEU A 69 22.12 2.60 -5.02
N SER A 70 21.39 1.62 -4.48
CA SER A 70 21.99 0.49 -3.76
C SER A 70 22.88 -0.35 -4.68
N GLU A 71 22.38 -0.67 -5.87
CA GLU A 71 23.11 -1.46 -6.87
C GLU A 71 24.36 -0.74 -7.35
N GLU A 72 24.26 0.55 -7.67
CA GLU A 72 25.40 1.37 -8.11
C GLU A 72 26.47 1.48 -7.03
N LEU A 73 26.09 1.70 -5.77
CA LEU A 73 27.04 1.76 -4.65
C LEU A 73 27.75 0.42 -4.43
N LYS A 74 27.01 -0.71 -4.43
CA LYS A 74 27.61 -2.06 -4.32
C LYS A 74 28.57 -2.33 -5.48
N ALA A 75 28.18 -1.97 -6.70
CA ALA A 75 29.02 -2.14 -7.88
C ALA A 75 30.29 -1.27 -7.82
N ALA A 76 30.16 -0.02 -7.38
CA ALA A 76 31.28 0.92 -7.24
C ALA A 76 32.29 0.43 -6.19
N VAL A 77 31.82 -0.01 -5.01
CA VAL A 77 32.67 -0.59 -3.96
C VAL A 77 33.43 -1.80 -4.50
N ASN A 78 32.73 -2.73 -5.17
CA ASN A 78 33.37 -3.94 -5.70
C ASN A 78 34.41 -3.63 -6.79
N LYS A 79 34.16 -2.65 -7.65
CA LYS A 79 35.14 -2.19 -8.67
C LYS A 79 36.35 -1.50 -8.01
N SER A 80 36.13 -0.74 -6.94
CA SER A 80 37.19 0.01 -6.27
C SER A 80 38.19 -0.86 -5.51
N LYS A 81 37.80 -2.07 -5.07
CA LYS A 81 38.65 -2.97 -4.26
C LYS A 81 39.98 -3.36 -4.91
N GLN A 82 40.08 -3.33 -6.23
CA GLN A 82 41.30 -3.73 -6.95
C GLN A 82 42.36 -2.61 -7.08
N GLY A 83 41.99 -1.36 -6.82
CA GLY A 83 42.86 -0.21 -7.06
C GLY A 83 43.03 0.75 -5.89
N TRP A 84 42.21 0.62 -4.85
CA TRP A 84 42.28 1.45 -3.64
C TRP A 84 42.26 0.56 -2.41
N GLU A 85 43.41 0.44 -1.77
CA GLU A 85 43.66 -0.38 -0.58
C GLU A 85 44.19 0.46 0.59
N GLY A 86 44.17 -0.12 1.79
CA GLY A 86 44.61 0.53 3.03
C GLY A 86 43.45 0.91 3.95
N GLU A 87 43.77 1.35 5.16
CA GLU A 87 42.78 1.61 6.23
C GLU A 87 41.71 2.64 5.83
N ALA A 88 42.11 3.69 5.12
CA ALA A 88 41.19 4.68 4.59
C ALA A 88 40.25 4.10 3.50
N ALA A 89 40.75 3.17 2.68
CA ALA A 89 39.96 2.51 1.66
C ALA A 89 38.91 1.58 2.29
N GLU A 90 39.32 0.80 3.30
CA GLU A 90 38.43 -0.10 4.04
C GLU A 90 37.29 0.69 4.71
N SER A 91 37.62 1.82 5.36
CA SER A 91 36.61 2.70 5.95
C SER A 91 35.62 3.25 4.91
N ALA A 92 36.10 3.63 3.73
CA ALA A 92 35.24 4.13 2.66
C ALA A 92 34.34 3.02 2.08
N HIS A 93 34.90 1.82 1.83
CA HIS A 93 34.13 0.66 1.37
C HIS A 93 33.06 0.29 2.38
N GLY A 94 33.36 0.31 3.68
CA GLY A 94 32.39 0.08 4.74
C GLY A 94 31.27 1.12 4.75
N TYR A 95 31.61 2.41 4.64
CA TYR A 95 30.62 3.50 4.57
C TYR A 95 29.68 3.32 3.37
N PHE A 96 30.21 3.15 2.16
CA PHE A 96 29.37 2.98 0.96
C PHE A 96 28.56 1.69 0.98
N THR A 97 29.08 0.61 1.57
CA THR A 97 28.33 -0.63 1.81
C THR A 97 27.14 -0.37 2.74
N SER A 98 27.36 0.34 3.85
CA SER A 98 26.28 0.69 4.78
C SER A 98 25.20 1.58 4.13
N LEU A 99 25.62 2.52 3.28
CA LEU A 99 24.70 3.38 2.54
C LEU A 99 23.90 2.60 1.48
N ALA A 100 24.52 1.61 0.84
CA ALA A 100 23.83 0.72 -0.08
C ALA A 100 22.78 -0.14 0.63
N THR A 101 23.11 -0.70 1.80
CA THR A 101 22.15 -1.46 2.63
C THR A 101 21.02 -0.57 3.14
N TRP A 102 21.31 0.65 3.56
CA TRP A 102 20.27 1.61 3.95
C TRP A 102 19.35 1.95 2.78
N SER A 103 19.91 2.19 1.59
CA SER A 103 19.13 2.46 0.38
C SER A 103 18.24 1.27 0.02
N GLU A 104 18.76 0.05 0.11
CA GLU A 104 17.99 -1.19 -0.12
C GLU A 104 16.81 -1.31 0.83
N GLY A 105 17.00 -1.13 2.14
CA GLY A 105 15.88 -1.15 3.09
C GLY A 105 14.81 -0.09 2.77
N ASN A 106 15.23 1.12 2.39
CA ASN A 106 14.29 2.18 1.99
C ASN A 106 13.58 1.90 0.68
N SER A 107 14.21 1.18 -0.26
CA SER A 107 13.57 0.76 -1.50
C SER A 107 12.40 -0.19 -1.20
N VAL A 108 12.60 -1.17 -0.30
CA VAL A 108 11.53 -2.11 0.06
C VAL A 108 10.39 -1.39 0.79
N ASN A 109 10.70 -0.44 1.67
CA ASN A 109 9.67 0.41 2.30
C ASN A 109 8.83 1.18 1.28
N ALA A 110 9.49 1.79 0.30
CA ALA A 110 8.80 2.56 -0.74
C ALA A 110 7.96 1.65 -1.65
N ASP A 111 8.44 0.44 -1.97
CA ASP A 111 7.69 -0.57 -2.71
C ASP A 111 6.40 -0.96 -1.96
N MET A 112 6.51 -1.27 -0.67
CA MET A 112 5.36 -1.59 0.18
C MET A 112 4.35 -0.45 0.26
N ALA A 113 4.82 0.79 0.48
CA ALA A 113 3.96 1.96 0.52
C ALA A 113 3.20 2.15 -0.80
N SER A 114 3.88 1.96 -1.95
CA SER A 114 3.25 2.04 -3.26
C SER A 114 2.12 1.01 -3.42
N GLN A 115 2.36 -0.23 -3.01
CA GLN A 115 1.38 -1.31 -3.11
C GLN A 115 0.17 -1.10 -2.20
N ILE A 116 0.38 -0.61 -0.97
CA ILE A 116 -0.72 -0.31 -0.04
C ILE A 116 -1.59 0.81 -0.61
N ILE A 117 -0.99 1.90 -1.08
CA ILE A 117 -1.74 3.04 -1.63
C ILE A 117 -2.49 2.65 -2.91
N ALA A 118 -1.90 1.80 -3.76
CA ALA A 118 -2.59 1.25 -4.92
C ALA A 118 -3.82 0.42 -4.51
N ALA A 119 -3.69 -0.44 -3.49
CA ALA A 119 -4.80 -1.23 -2.97
C ALA A 119 -5.90 -0.35 -2.34
N GLU A 120 -5.53 0.73 -1.65
CA GLU A 120 -6.48 1.73 -1.12
C GLU A 120 -7.25 2.41 -2.26
N ALA A 121 -6.56 2.80 -3.34
CA ALA A 121 -7.18 3.43 -4.51
C ALA A 121 -8.18 2.48 -5.20
N ASP A 122 -7.81 1.21 -5.37
CA ASP A 122 -8.66 0.20 -5.98
C ASP A 122 -9.91 -0.08 -5.13
N ALA A 123 -9.74 -0.23 -3.81
CA ALA A 123 -10.84 -0.43 -2.88
C ALA A 123 -11.81 0.76 -2.91
N ALA A 124 -11.29 1.99 -2.90
CA ALA A 124 -12.11 3.19 -2.99
C ALA A 124 -12.86 3.32 -4.33
N SER A 125 -12.21 2.97 -5.43
CA SER A 125 -12.82 2.96 -6.76
C SER A 125 -13.95 1.92 -6.86
N ALA A 126 -13.71 0.73 -6.32
CA ALA A 126 -14.69 -0.34 -6.25
C ALA A 126 -15.90 0.06 -5.40
N GLU A 127 -15.68 0.65 -4.23
CA GLU A 127 -16.75 1.15 -3.36
C GLU A 127 -17.59 2.22 -4.07
N LYS A 128 -16.93 3.25 -4.64
CA LYS A 128 -17.62 4.31 -5.37
C LYS A 128 -18.47 3.79 -6.54
N SER A 129 -17.96 2.79 -7.26
CA SER A 129 -18.63 2.22 -8.44
C SER A 129 -19.74 1.23 -8.09
N SER A 130 -19.64 0.55 -6.95
CA SER A 130 -20.60 -0.47 -6.53
C SER A 130 -21.72 0.07 -5.66
N MET A 131 -21.59 1.30 -5.14
CA MET A 131 -22.56 1.83 -4.18
C MET A 131 -23.83 2.37 -4.85
N PRO A 132 -25.02 1.79 -4.55
CA PRO A 132 -26.26 2.16 -5.19
C PRO A 132 -26.72 3.57 -4.80
N GLU A 133 -27.71 4.10 -5.53
CA GLU A 133 -28.34 5.35 -5.16
C GLU A 133 -29.19 5.19 -3.88
N PRO A 134 -29.16 6.16 -2.95
CA PRO A 134 -30.03 6.13 -1.78
C PRO A 134 -31.51 6.15 -2.16
N ILE A 135 -32.31 5.27 -1.56
CA ILE A 135 -33.75 5.26 -1.70
C ILE A 135 -34.33 5.98 -0.48
N PRO A 136 -34.96 7.16 -0.64
CA PRO A 136 -35.54 7.86 0.49
C PRO A 136 -36.65 7.02 1.11
N PHE A 137 -36.61 6.88 2.43
CA PHE A 137 -37.71 6.25 3.16
C PHE A 137 -38.93 7.16 3.13
N ASP A 138 -39.99 6.71 2.48
CA ASP A 138 -41.28 7.40 2.41
C ASP A 138 -42.39 6.51 2.97
N LEU A 139 -43.05 6.98 4.03
CA LEU A 139 -44.19 6.30 4.66
C LEU A 139 -45.41 6.21 3.72
N GLU A 140 -45.58 7.14 2.77
CA GLU A 140 -46.63 7.05 1.75
C GLU A 140 -46.32 5.96 0.71
N MET A 141 -45.04 5.65 0.46
CA MET A 141 -44.65 4.57 -0.45
C MET A 141 -44.96 3.18 0.13
N VAL A 142 -44.91 3.03 1.45
CA VAL A 142 -45.26 1.78 2.14
C VAL A 142 -46.78 1.54 2.15
N SER A 143 -47.58 2.61 2.11
CA SER A 143 -49.06 2.57 2.16
C SER A 143 -49.71 1.89 0.94
N TRP A 144 -49.10 1.95 -0.24
CA TRP A 144 -49.64 1.34 -1.47
C TRP A 144 -49.14 -0.08 -1.76
N MET A 145 -48.14 -0.59 -1.02
CA MET A 145 -47.73 -1.99 -1.12
C MET A 145 -48.76 -2.88 -0.39
N PRO A 146 -49.42 -3.84 -1.08
CA PRO A 146 -50.47 -4.62 -0.46
C PRO A 146 -49.90 -5.49 0.68
N MET A 147 -50.33 -5.24 1.92
CA MET A 147 -50.05 -5.98 3.17
C MET A 147 -50.41 -7.49 3.15
N LYS A 148 -50.70 -8.10 1.98
CA LYS A 148 -51.22 -9.47 1.88
C LYS A 148 -50.15 -10.57 1.78
N ARG A 149 -48.88 -10.31 2.11
CA ARG A 149 -47.81 -11.33 2.04
C ARG A 149 -47.01 -11.56 3.33
N TRP A 150 -47.25 -10.81 4.39
CA TRP A 150 -46.43 -10.87 5.62
C TRP A 150 -47.15 -11.45 6.86
N CYS A 151 -48.27 -12.14 6.65
CA CYS A 151 -48.87 -13.00 7.67
C CYS A 151 -49.12 -14.38 7.07
N ARG A 152 -48.10 -15.24 7.14
CA ARG A 152 -48.29 -16.68 7.30
C ARG A 152 -47.06 -17.29 7.97
#